data_AF-A0A538J061-F1
#
_entry.id   AF-A0A538J061-F1
#
_cell.length_a   1.000
_cell.length_b   1.000
_cell.length_c   1.000
_cell.angle_alpha   90.00
_cell.angle_beta   90.00
_cell.angle_gamma   90.00
#
_symmetry.space_group_name_H-M   'P 1'
#
loop_
_entity.id
_entity.type
_entity.pdbx_description
1 polymer ?
#
loop_
_entity_poly.entity_id
_entity_poly.type
_entity_poly.pdbx_seq_one_letter_code
_entity_poly.pdbx_strand_id
1 'polypeptide(L)' 'MQLKDGSFRGGALNVAARLCGRAHAGEVLVSGATCRLASRLAGLHYSDRGRVRLKNIPERIHIHQVYSELDARPPNR' A
#
# COMPACT_ATOMS: atom_id res chain seq x y z
N MET A 1 3.41 -15.91 6.89
CA MET A 1 4.29 -16.91 7.50
C MET A 1 5.72 -16.63 7.10
N GLN A 2 6.62 -16.54 8.06
CA GLN A 2 8.06 -16.52 7.77
C GLN A 2 8.51 -17.96 7.51
N LEU A 3 9.40 -18.14 6.54
CA LEU A 3 10.01 -19.41 6.16
C LEU A 3 11.37 -19.55 6.84
N LYS A 4 11.93 -20.77 6.83
CA LYS A 4 13.22 -21.09 7.49
C LYS A 4 14.40 -20.28 6.93
N ASP A 5 14.31 -19.88 5.66
CA ASP A 5 15.30 -19.05 4.96
C ASP A 5 15.14 -17.54 5.23
N GLY A 6 14.23 -17.15 6.14
CA GLY A 6 13.94 -15.75 6.48
C GLY A 6 12.97 -15.06 5.52
N SER A 7 12.59 -15.70 4.41
CA SER A 7 11.62 -15.15 3.48
C SER A 7 10.19 -15.22 4.01
N PHE A 8 9.27 -14.48 3.38
CA PHE A 8 7.86 -14.47 3.77
C PHE A 8 6.98 -15.06 2.67
N ARG A 9 5.91 -15.74 3.07
CA ARG A 9 4.79 -16.13 2.20
C ARG A 9 3.45 -15.84 2.85
N GLY A 10 2.47 -15.45 2.04
CA GLY A 10 1.08 -15.29 2.48
C GLY A 10 0.32 -14.19 1.74
N GLY A 11 -0.97 -14.04 2.12
CA GLY A 11 -1.89 -13.10 1.49
C GLY A 11 -1.42 -11.65 1.54
N ALA A 12 -0.88 -11.19 2.68
CA ALA A 12 -0.36 -9.82 2.82
C ALA A 12 0.78 -9.51 1.84
N LEU A 13 1.73 -10.45 1.65
CA LEU A 13 2.82 -10.30 0.69
C LEU A 13 2.27 -10.29 -0.75
N ASN A 14 1.29 -11.14 -1.04
CA ASN A 14 0.63 -11.13 -2.34
C ASN A 14 -0.03 -9.79 -2.65
N VAL A 15 -0.77 -9.22 -1.69
CA VAL A 15 -1.37 -7.88 -1.81
C VAL A 15 -0.28 -6.84 -2.09
N ALA A 16 0.77 -6.80 -1.27
CA ALA A 16 1.88 -5.86 -1.43
C ALA A 16 2.49 -5.92 -2.84
N ALA A 17 2.78 -7.13 -3.35
CA ALA A 17 3.32 -7.31 -4.70
C ALA A 17 2.41 -6.76 -5.80
N ARG A 18 1.07 -6.91 -5.68
CA ARG A 18 0.13 -6.36 -6.67
C ARG A 18 -0.03 -4.85 -6.54
N LEU A 19 0.13 -4.28 -5.34
CA LEU A 19 0.17 -2.84 -5.17
C LEU A 19 1.43 -2.24 -5.80
N CYS A 20 2.60 -2.87 -5.64
CA CYS A 20 3.83 -2.48 -6.33
C CYS A 20 3.66 -2.48 -7.86
N GLY A 21 3.05 -3.53 -8.42
CA GLY A 21 2.77 -3.58 -9.86
C GLY A 21 1.69 -2.60 -10.35
N ARG A 22 0.92 -1.99 -9.44
CA ARG A 22 -0.13 -1.00 -9.76
C ARG A 22 0.38 0.43 -9.64
N ALA A 23 1.32 0.68 -8.74
CA ALA A 23 1.81 2.02 -8.45
C ALA A 23 2.50 2.64 -9.68
N HIS A 24 2.26 3.93 -9.92
CA HIS A 24 3.04 4.69 -10.88
C HIS A 24 4.39 5.13 -10.28
N ALA A 25 5.27 5.68 -11.12
CA ALA A 25 6.56 6.22 -10.68
C ALA A 25 6.36 7.30 -9.60
N GLY A 26 7.08 7.17 -8.48
CA GLY A 26 6.97 8.05 -7.32
C GLY A 26 5.74 7.82 -6.43
N GLU A 27 4.86 6.87 -6.76
CA GLU A 27 3.72 6.57 -5.91
C GLU A 27 4.04 5.50 -4.86
N VAL A 28 3.65 5.77 -3.62
CA VAL A 28 3.63 4.77 -2.55
C VAL A 28 2.19 4.38 -2.27
N LEU A 29 1.81 3.16 -2.65
CA LEU A 29 0.48 2.60 -2.37
C LEU A 29 0.52 1.65 -1.17
N VAL A 30 -0.42 1.83 -0.26
CA VAL A 30 -0.50 1.07 0.99
C VAL A 30 -1.90 0.48 1.14
N SER A 31 -1.99 -0.74 1.66
CA SER A 31 -3.29 -1.36 1.93
C SER A 31 -3.97 -0.73 3.15
N GLY A 32 -5.30 -0.64 3.16
CA GLY A 32 -6.05 -0.14 4.32
C GLY A 32 -5.80 -0.98 5.59
N ALA A 33 -5.50 -2.27 5.45
CA ALA A 33 -5.09 -3.10 6.59
C ALA A 33 -3.75 -2.63 7.19
N THR A 34 -2.77 -2.29 6.34
CA THR A 34 -1.48 -1.73 6.77
C THR A 34 -1.68 -0.36 7.42
N CYS A 35 -2.51 0.53 6.86
CA CYS A 35 -2.82 1.82 7.48
C CYS A 35 -3.46 1.66 8.87
N ARG A 36 -4.38 0.70 9.06
CA ARG A 36 -4.98 0.42 10.37
C ARG A 36 -3.95 -0.07 11.40
N LEU A 37 -3.00 -0.90 10.99
CA LEU A 37 -1.97 -1.43 11.87
C LEU A 37 -0.89 -0.41 12.21
N ALA A 38 -0.48 0.42 11.25
CA ALA A 38 0.57 1.41 11.42
C ALA A 38 0.13 2.63 12.25
N SER A 39 -1.18 2.83 12.43
CA SER A 39 -1.74 4.10 12.91
C SER A 39 -1.31 5.30 12.03
N ARG A 40 -1.69 6.53 12.40
CA ARG A 40 -1.16 7.72 11.73
C ARG A 40 0.26 7.98 12.19
N LEU A 41 1.20 7.91 11.26
CA LEU A 41 2.59 8.30 11.48
C LEU A 41 2.74 9.80 11.18
N ALA A 42 3.46 10.52 12.04
CA ALA A 42 3.79 11.92 11.81
C ALA A 42 4.70 12.07 10.57
N GLY A 43 4.55 13.18 9.83
CA GLY A 43 5.32 13.41 8.61
C GLY A 43 4.75 12.72 7.36
N LEU A 44 3.65 11.96 7.47
CA LEU A 44 3.03 11.25 6.36
C LEU A 44 1.58 11.69 6.13
N HIS A 45 1.25 11.97 4.87
CA HIS A 45 -0.12 12.18 4.41
C HIS A 45 -0.67 10.93 3.72
N TYR A 46 -1.92 10.60 4.04
CA TYR A 46 -2.63 9.46 3.47
C TYR A 46 -3.82 9.96 2.66
N SER A 47 -3.79 9.78 1.34
CA SER A 47 -4.91 10.06 0.45
C SER A 47 -5.68 8.77 0.17
N ASP A 48 -7.00 8.79 0.41
CA ASP A 48 -7.86 7.65 0.12
C ASP A 48 -8.01 7.45 -1.39
N ARG A 49 -7.73 6.24 -1.88
CA ARG A 49 -7.85 5.86 -3.29
C ARG A 49 -8.96 4.83 -3.52
N GLY A 50 -9.76 4.54 -2.49
CA GLY A 50 -10.90 3.64 -2.53
C GLY A 50 -10.51 2.16 -2.64
N ARG A 51 -11.48 1.32 -3.00
CA ARG A 51 -11.30 -0.13 -3.07
C ARG A 51 -11.01 -0.59 -4.50
N VAL A 52 -9.94 -1.35 -4.69
CA VAL A 52 -9.50 -1.88 -5.99
C VAL A 52 -9.59 -3.40 -6.05
N ARG A 53 -9.86 -3.95 -7.23
CA ARG A 53 -9.69 -5.39 -7.49
C ARG A 53 -8.22 -5.65 -7.80
N LEU A 54 -7.66 -6.67 -7.16
CA LEU A 54 -6.29 -7.12 -7.43
C LEU A 54 -6.34 -8.52 -8.06
N LYS A 55 -5.36 -8.82 -8.92
CA LYS A 55 -5.29 -10.12 -9.60
C LYS A 55 -5.26 -11.27 -8.59
N ASN A 56 -6.15 -12.24 -8.78
CA ASN A 56 -6.28 -13.46 -7.96
C ASN A 56 -6.53 -13.18 -6.47
N ILE A 57 -7.18 -12.06 -6.16
CA ILE A 57 -7.65 -11.72 -4.82
C ILE A 57 -9.15 -11.46 -4.96
N PRO A 58 -10.02 -12.32 -4.39
CA PRO A 58 -11.46 -12.22 -4.62
C PRO A 58 -12.04 -10.96 -3.96
N GLU A 59 -11.49 -10.53 -2.82
CA GLU A 59 -11.93 -9.33 -2.13
C GLU A 59 -11.40 -8.05 -2.79
N ARG A 60 -12.22 -6.99 -2.79
CA ARG A 60 -11.73 -5.66 -3.14
C ARG A 60 -10.89 -5.11 -1.99
N ILE A 61 -9.65 -4.70 -2.25
CA ILE A 61 -8.72 -4.18 -1.26
C ILE A 61 -8.81 -2.65 -1.22
N HIS A 62 -9.08 -2.09 -0.04
CA HIS A 62 -8.98 -0.64 0.18
C HIS A 62 -7.52 -0.22 0.17
N ILE A 63 -7.20 0.86 -0.54
CA ILE A 63 -5.84 1.37 -0.68
C ILE A 63 -5.78 2.86 -0.39
N HIS A 64 -4.62 3.28 0.12
CA HIS A 64 -4.24 4.67 0.28
C HIS A 64 -2.98 4.95 -0.52
N GLN A 65 -2.86 6.18 -1.02
CA GLN A 65 -1.60 6.71 -1.48
C GLN A 65 -0.95 7.49 -0.34
N VAL A 66 0.33 7.24 -0.10
CA VAL A 66 1.09 7.86 0.98
C VAL A 66 2.11 8.81 0.40
N TYR A 67 2.22 9.98 1.02
CA TYR A 67 3.19 11.01 0.68
C TYR A 67 3.96 11.40 1.92
N SER A 68 5.25 11.66 1.77
CA SER A 68 6.01 12.37 2.80
C SER A 68 5.62 13.85 2.77
N GLU A 69 5.57 14.49 3.93
CA GLU A 69 5.51 15.95 4.05
C GLU A 69 6.75 16.63 3.43
N LEU A 70 7.86 15.89 3.30
CA LEU A 70 9.11 16.35 2.71
C LEU A 70 9.17 16.17 1.19
N ASP A 71 8.35 15.27 0.65
CA ASP A 71 8.23 15.09 -0.80
C ASP A 71 7.32 16.21 -1.30
N ALA A 72 7.84 17.11 -2.14
CA ALA A 72 7.06 18.20 -2.71
C ALA A 72 5.68 17.66 -3.16
N ARG A 73 4.60 18.23 -2.62
CA ARG A 73 3.23 17.78 -2.88
C ARG A 73 3.07 17.55 -4.38
N PRO A 74 2.74 16.34 -4.85
CA PRO A 74 2.59 16.12 -6.28
C PRO A 74 1.56 17.13 -6.79
N PRO A 75 1.85 17.86 -7.88
CA PRO A 75 0.91 18.83 -8.42
C PRO A 75 -0.40 18.08 -8.69
N ASN A 76 -1.49 18.62 -8.15
CA ASN A 76 -2.84 18.05 -8.26
C ASN A 76 -3.07 17.47 -9.66
N ARG A 77 -3.37 16.18 -9.73
CA ARG A 77 -3.70 15.48 -10.98
C ARG A 77 -5.19 15.18 -11.02
#